data_AF-Q592V9-F1
#
_entry.id   AF-Q592V9-F1
#
_cell.length_a   1.000
_cell.length_b   1.000
_cell.length_c   1.000
_cell.angle_alpha   90.00
_cell.angle_beta   90.00
_cell.angle_gamma   90.00
#
_symmetry.space_group_name_H-M   'P 1'
#
loop_
_entity.id
_entity.type
_entity.pdbx_description
1 polymer ?
#
loop_
_entity_poly.entity_id
_entity_poly.type
_entity_poly.pdbx_seq_one_letter_code
_entity_poly.pdbx_strand_id
1 'polypeptide(L)'
;TPSDISSNINLAGYKPMNLKGNLSLNSANPGVLVGATYGKDAYSLSLQSKYIPSQAGKISLELVHPERQILADAEAKYTNSKYDGAVSLNWDVARKSKSQVSVEGSYSNNNKRDSNEISGTFKVTTPVDNYEEVSGNVILKADPQKYSTNGKLFWGSKSRITSKVTISRPISFSNVKVDIKASTPFRQLREFEFGLDHSVDTDLITSVTGKLNEDTAELKISGDNNGDGYSNDLRATLNLKTTLRTVRDLSIELTHNDDPR
;
A
#
# COMPACT_ATOMS: atom_id res chain seq x y z
N THR A 1 -4.08 -35.85 -24.83
CA THR A 1 -4.97 -35.57 -25.99
C THR A 1 -6.26 -34.96 -25.46
N PRO A 2 -6.79 -33.89 -26.10
CA PRO A 2 -8.12 -33.38 -25.76
C PRO A 2 -9.16 -34.47 -26.00
N SER A 3 -10.13 -34.59 -25.11
CA SER A 3 -11.29 -35.48 -25.31
C SER A 3 -12.53 -34.62 -25.49
N ASP A 4 -13.15 -34.73 -26.66
CA ASP A 4 -14.40 -34.06 -27.00
C ASP A 4 -15.56 -35.03 -26.88
N ILE A 5 -16.60 -34.63 -26.15
CA ILE A 5 -17.84 -35.36 -26.01
C ILE A 5 -18.96 -34.44 -26.45
N SER A 6 -19.83 -34.92 -27.35
CA SER A 6 -21.07 -34.22 -27.70
C SER A 6 -22.24 -35.18 -27.79
N SER A 7 -23.41 -34.75 -27.35
CA SER A 7 -24.65 -35.54 -27.39
C SER A 7 -25.82 -34.64 -27.75
N ASN A 8 -26.73 -35.15 -28.60
CA ASN A 8 -27.97 -34.50 -28.95
C ASN A 8 -29.13 -35.31 -28.39
N ILE A 9 -30.00 -34.68 -27.61
CA ILE A 9 -31.15 -35.31 -26.97
C ILE A 9 -32.41 -34.63 -27.49
N ASN A 10 -33.25 -35.41 -28.19
CA ASN A 10 -34.55 -34.99 -28.69
C ASN A 10 -35.63 -35.84 -28.02
N LEU A 11 -36.39 -35.24 -27.10
CA LEU A 11 -37.51 -35.88 -26.40
C LEU A 11 -38.82 -35.27 -26.90
N ALA A 12 -39.82 -36.12 -27.18
CA ALA A 12 -41.13 -35.67 -27.63
C ALA A 12 -41.77 -34.75 -26.57
N GLY A 13 -42.25 -33.58 -27.00
CA GLY A 13 -42.84 -32.56 -26.11
C GLY A 13 -41.84 -31.62 -25.42
N TYR A 14 -40.54 -31.81 -25.63
CA TYR A 14 -39.48 -30.95 -25.06
C TYR A 14 -38.67 -30.26 -26.15
N LYS A 15 -38.04 -29.12 -25.81
CA LYS A 15 -37.09 -28.45 -26.71
C LYS A 15 -35.83 -29.32 -26.88
N PRO A 16 -35.19 -29.33 -28.07
CA PRO A 16 -33.93 -30.01 -28.29
C PRO A 16 -32.85 -29.59 -27.30
N MET A 17 -32.04 -30.56 -26.87
CA MET A 17 -30.90 -30.33 -25.98
C MET A 17 -29.61 -30.80 -26.62
N ASN A 18 -28.56 -29.98 -26.58
CA ASN A 18 -27.21 -30.37 -27.01
C ASN A 18 -26.26 -30.27 -25.81
N LEU A 19 -25.57 -31.36 -25.49
CA LEU A 19 -24.54 -31.40 -24.46
C LEU A 19 -23.17 -31.41 -25.13
N LYS A 20 -22.24 -30.61 -24.62
CA LYS A 20 -20.84 -30.56 -25.05
C LYS A 20 -19.92 -30.63 -23.84
N GLY A 21 -18.86 -31.39 -23.96
CA GLY A 21 -17.78 -31.47 -22.99
C GLY A 21 -16.43 -31.50 -23.70
N ASN A 22 -15.46 -30.77 -23.19
CA ASN A 22 -14.06 -30.85 -23.61
C ASN A 22 -13.19 -30.93 -22.36
N LEU A 23 -12.26 -31.89 -22.35
CA LEU A 23 -11.25 -32.04 -21.31
C LEU A 23 -9.87 -31.95 -21.94
N SER A 24 -9.06 -31.00 -21.46
CA SER A 24 -7.64 -30.86 -21.77
C SER A 24 -6.81 -31.22 -20.54
N LEU A 25 -6.06 -32.32 -20.62
CA LEU A 25 -5.12 -32.77 -19.58
C LEU A 25 -3.67 -32.32 -19.85
N ASN A 26 -3.48 -31.28 -20.66
CA ASN A 26 -2.14 -30.73 -20.89
C ASN A 26 -1.62 -30.15 -19.57
N SER A 27 -0.51 -30.67 -19.03
CA SER A 27 0.04 -30.23 -17.74
C SER A 27 0.41 -28.75 -17.70
N ALA A 28 0.76 -28.14 -18.84
CA ALA A 28 1.05 -26.72 -18.93
C ALA A 28 -0.23 -25.86 -19.08
N ASN A 29 -1.30 -26.43 -19.63
CA ASN A 29 -2.57 -25.74 -19.85
C ASN A 29 -3.79 -26.65 -19.63
N PRO A 30 -4.04 -27.13 -18.40
CA PRO A 30 -5.19 -27.99 -18.17
C PRO A 30 -6.48 -27.18 -18.21
N GLY A 31 -7.53 -27.78 -18.74
CA GLY A 31 -8.80 -27.09 -18.94
C GLY A 31 -9.97 -28.06 -19.03
N VAL A 32 -11.13 -27.57 -18.62
CA VAL A 32 -12.42 -28.26 -18.68
C VAL A 32 -13.42 -27.28 -19.27
N LEU A 33 -14.22 -27.74 -20.21
CA LEU A 33 -15.39 -27.03 -20.69
C LEU A 33 -16.57 -27.99 -20.67
N VAL A 34 -17.67 -27.58 -20.07
CA VAL A 34 -18.93 -28.30 -20.07
C VAL A 34 -20.01 -27.31 -20.48
N GLY A 35 -20.86 -27.68 -21.42
CA GLY A 35 -21.93 -26.84 -21.91
C GLY A 35 -23.18 -27.61 -22.27
N ALA A 36 -24.31 -26.96 -22.13
CA ALA A 36 -25.61 -27.44 -22.55
C ALA A 36 -26.35 -26.32 -23.28
N THR A 37 -27.00 -26.63 -24.39
CA THR A 37 -28.01 -25.74 -24.98
C THR A 37 -29.39 -26.37 -24.84
N TYR A 38 -30.39 -25.56 -24.51
CA TYR A 38 -31.79 -25.97 -24.40
C TYR A 38 -32.66 -25.00 -25.21
N GLY A 39 -33.07 -25.39 -26.41
CA GLY A 39 -33.69 -24.46 -27.36
C GLY A 39 -32.73 -23.35 -27.81
N LYS A 40 -33.00 -22.09 -27.44
CA LYS A 40 -32.13 -20.93 -27.73
C LYS A 40 -31.18 -20.58 -26.58
N ASP A 41 -31.41 -21.19 -25.42
CA ASP A 41 -30.72 -20.86 -24.19
C ASP A 41 -29.42 -21.66 -24.11
N ALA A 42 -28.32 -20.99 -23.76
CA ALA A 42 -27.01 -21.58 -23.64
C ALA A 42 -26.51 -21.49 -22.18
N TYR A 43 -26.01 -22.61 -21.70
CA TYR A 43 -25.39 -22.75 -20.38
C TYR A 43 -24.00 -23.33 -20.59
N SER A 44 -22.97 -22.73 -20.01
CA SER A 44 -21.64 -23.34 -20.05
C SER A 44 -20.79 -22.96 -18.87
N LEU A 45 -19.94 -23.88 -18.45
CA LEU A 45 -18.87 -23.68 -17.49
C LEU A 45 -17.55 -23.99 -18.20
N SER A 46 -16.64 -23.03 -18.28
CA SER A 46 -15.26 -23.25 -18.71
C SER A 46 -14.32 -22.91 -17.56
N LEU A 47 -13.37 -23.80 -17.30
CA LEU A 47 -12.24 -23.60 -16.41
C LEU A 47 -10.98 -23.83 -17.24
N GLN A 48 -10.12 -22.84 -17.29
CA GLN A 48 -8.83 -22.94 -17.99
C GLN A 48 -7.74 -22.49 -17.04
N SER A 49 -6.61 -23.17 -17.11
CA SER A 49 -5.41 -22.73 -16.41
C SER A 49 -4.21 -22.77 -17.34
N LYS A 50 -3.24 -21.92 -17.06
CA LYS A 50 -1.96 -21.84 -17.74
C LYS A 50 -0.88 -21.72 -16.69
N TYR A 51 0.14 -22.56 -16.78
CA TYR A 51 1.24 -22.58 -15.84
C TYR A 51 2.58 -22.57 -16.58
N ILE A 52 3.41 -21.59 -16.24
CA ILE A 52 4.80 -21.49 -16.66
C ILE A 52 5.64 -21.68 -15.40
N PRO A 53 6.35 -22.81 -15.25
CA PRO A 53 7.13 -23.12 -14.06
C PRO A 53 7.99 -21.94 -13.61
N SER A 54 7.96 -21.66 -12.30
CA SER A 54 8.70 -20.58 -11.62
C SER A 54 8.50 -19.14 -12.14
N GLN A 55 7.61 -18.92 -13.11
CA GLN A 55 7.42 -17.60 -13.74
C GLN A 55 5.99 -17.09 -13.64
N ALA A 56 4.97 -17.89 -13.97
CA ALA A 56 3.61 -17.39 -14.03
C ALA A 56 2.56 -18.50 -13.90
N GLY A 57 1.42 -18.16 -13.32
CA GLY A 57 0.23 -18.99 -13.30
C GLY A 57 -1.00 -18.13 -13.60
N LYS A 58 -1.92 -18.63 -14.41
CA LYS A 58 -3.22 -18.01 -14.68
C LYS A 58 -4.32 -19.07 -14.55
N ILE A 59 -5.42 -18.70 -13.93
CA ILE A 59 -6.67 -19.46 -13.85
C ILE A 59 -7.78 -18.55 -14.36
N SER A 60 -8.61 -19.07 -15.26
CA SER A 60 -9.77 -18.36 -15.83
C SER A 60 -11.00 -19.27 -15.69
N LEU A 61 -12.07 -18.72 -15.14
CA LEU A 61 -13.37 -19.37 -15.02
C LEU A 61 -14.39 -18.53 -15.79
N GLU A 62 -15.18 -19.19 -16.62
CA GLU A 62 -16.29 -18.60 -17.35
C GLU A 62 -17.57 -19.40 -17.06
N LEU A 63 -18.60 -18.71 -16.60
CA LEU A 63 -19.94 -19.24 -16.45
C LEU A 63 -20.89 -18.45 -17.33
N VAL A 64 -21.52 -19.14 -18.28
CA VAL A 64 -22.54 -18.58 -19.17
C VAL A 64 -23.90 -19.10 -18.72
N HIS A 65 -24.81 -18.17 -18.50
CA HIS A 65 -26.25 -18.36 -18.31
C HIS A 65 -26.97 -17.44 -19.30
N PRO A 66 -28.19 -17.78 -19.79
CA PRO A 66 -28.89 -16.95 -20.77
C PRO A 66 -29.02 -15.47 -20.39
N GLU A 67 -29.21 -15.22 -19.10
CA GLU A 67 -29.40 -13.86 -18.58
C GLU A 67 -28.09 -13.19 -18.11
N ARG A 68 -27.03 -13.96 -17.89
CA ARG A 68 -25.84 -13.51 -17.17
C ARG A 68 -24.58 -14.26 -17.59
N GLN A 69 -23.48 -13.54 -17.75
CA GLN A 69 -22.16 -14.12 -18.02
C GLN A 69 -21.19 -13.66 -16.94
N ILE A 70 -20.59 -14.62 -16.24
CA ILE A 70 -19.60 -14.39 -15.20
C ILE A 70 -18.23 -14.83 -15.71
N LEU A 71 -17.25 -13.94 -15.62
CA LEU A 71 -15.84 -14.21 -15.84
C LEU A 71 -15.08 -13.95 -14.54
N ALA A 72 -14.24 -14.90 -14.16
CA ALA A 72 -13.30 -14.75 -13.06
C ALA A 72 -11.90 -15.12 -13.53
N ASP A 73 -10.94 -14.23 -13.31
CA ASP A 73 -9.53 -14.45 -13.66
C ASP A 73 -8.67 -14.28 -12.42
N ALA A 74 -7.69 -15.15 -12.25
CA ALA A 74 -6.61 -14.99 -11.28
C ALA A 74 -5.28 -15.23 -11.98
N GLU A 75 -4.33 -14.32 -11.82
CA GLU A 75 -2.99 -14.42 -12.37
C GLU A 75 -1.95 -14.08 -11.29
N ALA A 76 -0.85 -14.81 -11.28
CA ALA A 76 0.32 -14.51 -10.50
C ALA A 76 1.56 -14.65 -11.37
N LYS A 77 2.50 -13.73 -11.25
CA LYS A 77 3.73 -13.69 -12.05
C LYS A 77 4.91 -13.30 -11.17
N TYR A 78 6.05 -13.93 -11.42
CA TYR A 78 7.34 -13.59 -10.86
C TYR A 78 8.32 -13.28 -11.99
N THR A 79 8.81 -12.05 -12.07
CA THR A 79 9.75 -11.63 -13.12
C THR A 79 10.66 -10.53 -12.57
N ASN A 80 11.98 -10.61 -12.83
CA ASN A 80 12.95 -9.60 -12.40
C ASN A 80 12.88 -9.25 -10.91
N SER A 81 12.77 -10.26 -10.04
CA SER A 81 12.64 -10.09 -8.58
C SER A 81 11.39 -9.31 -8.12
N LYS A 82 10.37 -9.26 -8.99
CA LYS A 82 9.07 -8.66 -8.73
C LYS A 82 8.00 -9.75 -8.77
N TYR A 83 7.14 -9.74 -7.77
CA TYR A 83 5.91 -10.51 -7.73
C TYR A 83 4.76 -9.60 -8.16
N ASP A 84 3.97 -10.05 -9.13
CA ASP A 84 2.76 -9.40 -9.60
C ASP A 84 1.59 -10.38 -9.40
N GLY A 85 0.44 -9.88 -9.00
CA GLY A 85 -0.77 -10.66 -8.82
C GLY A 85 -2.00 -9.86 -9.25
N ALA A 86 -2.95 -10.52 -9.88
CA ALA A 86 -4.21 -9.92 -10.29
C ALA A 86 -5.35 -10.91 -10.09
N VAL A 87 -6.47 -10.45 -9.54
CA VAL A 87 -7.73 -11.19 -9.46
C VAL A 87 -8.83 -10.29 -9.99
N SER A 88 -9.71 -10.80 -10.84
CA SER A 88 -10.86 -10.06 -11.34
C SER A 88 -12.10 -10.94 -11.38
N LEU A 89 -13.25 -10.32 -11.15
CA LEU A 89 -14.58 -10.91 -11.25
C LEU A 89 -15.46 -9.92 -12.01
N ASN A 90 -16.02 -10.34 -13.13
CA ASN A 90 -17.00 -9.60 -13.90
C ASN A 90 -18.26 -10.45 -14.02
N TRP A 91 -19.42 -9.93 -13.59
CA TRP A 91 -20.65 -10.74 -13.51
C TRP A 91 -21.72 -10.36 -14.52
N ASP A 92 -21.49 -9.41 -15.44
CA ASP A 92 -22.44 -9.06 -16.50
C ASP A 92 -21.70 -8.61 -17.77
N VAL A 93 -20.74 -9.44 -18.23
CA VAL A 93 -19.82 -9.16 -19.35
C VAL A 93 -20.57 -8.86 -20.64
N ALA A 94 -21.57 -9.68 -20.97
CA ALA A 94 -22.37 -9.56 -22.19
C ALA A 94 -23.11 -8.20 -22.31
N ARG A 95 -23.37 -7.53 -21.18
CA ARG A 95 -24.12 -6.26 -21.14
C ARG A 95 -23.23 -5.02 -21.13
N LYS A 96 -21.90 -5.15 -21.25
CA LYS A 96 -20.92 -4.04 -21.17
C LYS A 96 -21.14 -3.12 -19.96
N SER A 97 -21.54 -3.69 -18.83
CA SER A 97 -21.87 -2.94 -17.62
C SER A 97 -20.61 -2.68 -16.77
N LYS A 98 -20.71 -1.78 -15.79
CA LYS A 98 -19.66 -1.54 -14.78
C LYS A 98 -19.48 -2.71 -13.79
N SER A 99 -20.18 -3.83 -13.96
CA SER A 99 -20.26 -4.99 -13.05
C SER A 99 -18.96 -5.79 -12.96
N GLN A 100 -17.89 -5.16 -12.48
CA GLN A 100 -16.58 -5.75 -12.32
C GLN A 100 -15.92 -5.30 -11.02
N VAL A 101 -15.26 -6.23 -10.35
CA VAL A 101 -14.29 -5.95 -9.30
C VAL A 101 -12.95 -6.54 -9.72
N SER A 102 -11.86 -5.80 -9.57
CA SER A 102 -10.51 -6.33 -9.72
C SER A 102 -9.59 -5.87 -8.60
N VAL A 103 -8.62 -6.71 -8.27
CA VAL A 103 -7.53 -6.40 -7.35
C VAL A 103 -6.24 -6.76 -8.05
N GLU A 104 -5.34 -5.80 -8.17
CA GLU A 104 -4.00 -5.95 -8.71
C GLU A 104 -2.99 -5.56 -7.63
N GLY A 105 -1.88 -6.28 -7.54
CA GLY A 105 -0.84 -6.04 -6.56
C GLY A 105 0.52 -6.32 -7.16
N SER A 106 1.52 -5.57 -6.71
CA SER A 106 2.91 -5.92 -7.00
C SER A 106 3.82 -5.66 -5.80
N TYR A 107 4.88 -6.46 -5.70
CA TYR A 107 5.88 -6.39 -4.65
C TYR A 107 7.26 -6.62 -5.24
N SER A 108 8.24 -5.83 -4.84
CA SER A 108 9.64 -6.04 -5.17
C SER A 108 10.55 -5.78 -3.97
N ASN A 109 11.65 -6.51 -3.91
CA ASN A 109 12.71 -6.33 -2.93
C ASN A 109 14.05 -6.25 -3.67
N ASN A 110 14.63 -5.05 -3.69
CA ASN A 110 15.88 -4.75 -4.35
C ASN A 110 16.98 -4.53 -3.30
N ASN A 111 17.74 -5.59 -3.03
CA ASN A 111 18.89 -5.54 -2.15
C ASN A 111 20.16 -5.24 -2.96
N LYS A 112 20.81 -4.12 -2.65
CA LYS A 112 22.17 -3.78 -3.08
C LYS A 112 23.10 -3.83 -1.88
N ARG A 113 24.41 -3.87 -2.11
CA ARG A 113 25.46 -3.98 -1.08
C ARG A 113 25.22 -3.07 0.14
N ASP A 114 24.91 -1.80 -0.11
CA ASP A 114 24.79 -0.78 0.93
C ASP A 114 23.38 -0.20 1.06
N SER A 115 22.42 -0.69 0.27
CA SER A 115 21.05 -0.17 0.31
C SER A 115 20.02 -1.25 0.01
N ASN A 116 18.88 -1.16 0.68
CA ASN A 116 17.73 -2.01 0.44
C ASN A 116 16.53 -1.14 0.07
N GLU A 117 15.80 -1.54 -0.96
CA GLU A 117 14.54 -0.93 -1.35
C GLU A 117 13.44 -2.00 -1.45
N ILE A 118 12.40 -1.84 -0.63
CA ILE A 118 11.19 -2.64 -0.71
C ILE A 118 10.10 -1.75 -1.29
N SER A 119 9.43 -2.21 -2.35
CA SER A 119 8.31 -1.49 -2.93
C SER A 119 7.09 -2.38 -3.07
N GLY A 120 5.92 -1.80 -2.85
CA GLY A 120 4.63 -2.44 -3.00
C GLY A 120 3.65 -1.51 -3.68
N THR A 121 2.83 -2.05 -4.57
CA THR A 121 1.70 -1.33 -5.18
C THR A 121 0.46 -2.18 -5.07
N PHE A 122 -0.69 -1.53 -4.98
CA PHE A 122 -1.97 -2.20 -5.19
C PHE A 122 -2.93 -1.29 -5.95
N LYS A 123 -3.91 -1.91 -6.60
CA LYS A 123 -5.01 -1.25 -7.28
C LYS A 123 -6.26 -2.11 -7.11
N VAL A 124 -7.35 -1.48 -6.71
CA VAL A 124 -8.67 -2.10 -6.61
C VAL A 124 -9.60 -1.34 -7.54
N THR A 125 -10.25 -2.05 -8.45
CA THR A 125 -11.28 -1.50 -9.34
C THR A 125 -12.63 -1.97 -8.86
N THR A 126 -13.63 -1.09 -8.75
CA THR A 126 -14.97 -1.45 -8.27
C THR A 126 -16.07 -0.73 -9.07
N PRO A 127 -17.33 -1.18 -9.02
CA PRO A 127 -18.45 -0.43 -9.61
C PRO A 127 -18.94 0.74 -8.74
N VAL A 128 -18.33 0.97 -7.57
CA VAL A 128 -18.83 1.92 -6.57
C VAL A 128 -18.41 3.33 -6.94
N ASP A 129 -19.39 4.23 -7.09
CA ASP A 129 -19.13 5.62 -7.42
C ASP A 129 -18.22 6.29 -6.38
N ASN A 130 -17.25 7.08 -6.85
CA ASN A 130 -16.14 7.70 -6.07
C ASN A 130 -15.05 6.73 -5.58
N TYR A 131 -15.20 5.42 -5.80
CA TYR A 131 -14.24 4.37 -5.46
C TYR A 131 -14.04 3.41 -6.64
N GLU A 132 -14.26 3.89 -7.86
CA GLU A 132 -14.10 3.12 -9.08
C GLU A 132 -12.68 2.59 -9.21
N GLU A 133 -11.73 3.38 -8.71
CA GLU A 133 -10.34 3.00 -8.56
C GLU A 133 -9.82 3.47 -7.19
N VAL A 134 -9.27 2.52 -6.43
CA VAL A 134 -8.49 2.79 -5.22
C VAL A 134 -7.11 2.20 -5.44
N SER A 135 -6.06 3.02 -5.41
CA SER A 135 -4.70 2.56 -5.65
C SER A 135 -3.74 3.13 -4.63
N GLY A 136 -2.65 2.42 -4.38
CA GLY A 136 -1.63 2.87 -3.46
C GLY A 136 -0.27 2.32 -3.79
N ASN A 137 0.75 3.04 -3.33
CA ASN A 137 2.12 2.59 -3.40
C ASN A 137 2.86 2.90 -2.10
N VAL A 138 3.69 1.96 -1.67
CA VAL A 138 4.59 2.13 -0.53
C VAL A 138 6.00 1.80 -0.98
N ILE A 139 6.95 2.66 -0.64
CA ILE A 139 8.38 2.47 -0.92
C ILE A 139 9.13 2.67 0.39
N LEU A 140 9.80 1.61 0.86
CA LEU A 140 10.71 1.65 1.99
C LEU A 140 12.15 1.57 1.46
N LYS A 141 13.00 2.52 1.87
CA LYS A 141 14.42 2.53 1.54
C LYS A 141 15.25 2.57 2.81
N ALA A 142 16.28 1.75 2.87
CA ALA A 142 17.31 1.78 3.89
C ALA A 142 18.66 1.97 3.20
N ASP A 143 19.41 2.99 3.61
CA ASP A 143 20.78 3.24 3.18
C ASP A 143 21.66 3.53 4.42
N PRO A 144 22.98 3.74 4.29
CA PRO A 144 23.85 3.95 5.45
C PRO A 144 23.55 5.24 6.20
N GLN A 145 22.92 6.23 5.55
CA GLN A 145 22.64 7.56 6.11
C GLN A 145 21.24 7.66 6.70
N LYS A 146 20.26 6.89 6.22
CA LYS A 146 18.86 7.02 6.67
C LYS A 146 18.00 5.80 6.35
N TYR A 147 16.89 5.72 7.07
CA TYR A 147 15.70 5.00 6.68
C TYR A 147 14.68 5.99 6.11
N SER A 148 13.98 5.63 5.04
CA SER A 148 12.88 6.43 4.51
C SER A 148 11.71 5.57 4.05
N THR A 149 10.50 6.05 4.30
CA THR A 149 9.26 5.43 3.84
C THR A 149 8.44 6.48 3.11
N ASN A 150 7.97 6.16 1.91
CA ASN A 150 7.06 7.02 1.16
C ASN A 150 5.80 6.22 0.84
N GLY A 151 4.64 6.74 1.26
CA GLY A 151 3.34 6.16 0.97
C GLY A 151 2.51 7.10 0.11
N LYS A 152 1.75 6.57 -0.83
CA LYS A 152 0.67 7.29 -1.50
C LYS A 152 -0.57 6.41 -1.57
N LEU A 153 -1.73 7.03 -1.40
CA LEU A 153 -3.04 6.42 -1.56
C LEU A 153 -3.89 7.34 -2.41
N PHE A 154 -4.61 6.79 -3.38
CA PHE A 154 -5.47 7.49 -4.31
C PHE A 154 -6.83 6.82 -4.31
N TRP A 155 -7.91 7.61 -4.35
CA TRP A 155 -9.25 7.10 -4.58
C TRP A 155 -10.13 8.15 -5.28
N GLY A 156 -11.03 7.67 -6.13
CA GLY A 156 -11.86 8.54 -6.96
C GLY A 156 -11.04 9.47 -7.86
N SER A 157 -11.64 10.57 -8.30
CA SER A 157 -11.00 11.46 -9.29
C SER A 157 -9.99 12.47 -8.73
N LYS A 158 -10.04 12.76 -7.42
CA LYS A 158 -9.28 13.89 -6.83
C LYS A 158 -8.71 13.61 -5.43
N SER A 159 -9.03 12.50 -4.80
CA SER A 159 -8.61 12.25 -3.43
C SER A 159 -7.26 11.54 -3.39
N ARG A 160 -6.33 12.12 -2.64
CA ARG A 160 -4.97 11.59 -2.51
C ARG A 160 -4.43 11.84 -1.11
N ILE A 161 -3.85 10.82 -0.50
CA ILE A 161 -2.98 10.94 0.67
C ILE A 161 -1.54 10.68 0.23
N THR A 162 -0.61 11.49 0.73
CA THR A 162 0.83 11.24 0.59
C THR A 162 1.49 11.32 1.94
N SER A 163 2.37 10.39 2.25
CA SER A 163 3.17 10.39 3.47
C SER A 163 4.65 10.15 3.18
N LYS A 164 5.51 10.76 3.98
CA LYS A 164 6.95 10.57 3.97
C LYS A 164 7.45 10.52 5.40
N VAL A 165 8.20 9.48 5.74
CA VAL A 165 8.92 9.35 7.00
C VAL A 165 10.40 9.23 6.66
N THR A 166 11.25 9.94 7.37
CA THR A 166 12.71 9.85 7.26
C THR A 166 13.31 9.79 8.66
N ILE A 167 14.24 8.86 8.87
CA ILE A 167 14.97 8.70 10.12
C ILE A 167 16.44 8.64 9.78
N SER A 168 17.25 9.59 10.26
CA SER A 168 18.69 9.59 10.00
C SER A 168 19.42 8.50 10.78
N ARG A 169 20.59 8.10 10.28
CA ARG A 169 21.52 7.14 10.91
C ARG A 169 22.85 7.82 11.23
N PRO A 170 23.59 7.34 12.24
CA PRO A 170 23.19 6.31 13.20
C PRO A 170 22.06 6.78 14.12
N ILE A 171 21.26 5.84 14.63
CA ILE A 171 20.23 6.12 15.65
C ILE A 171 20.82 5.71 16.99
N SER A 172 20.94 6.65 17.91
CA SER A 172 21.38 6.40 19.29
C SER A 172 20.59 7.30 20.24
N PHE A 173 20.63 7.02 21.55
CA PHE A 173 20.08 7.95 22.54
C PHE A 173 20.77 9.32 22.51
N SER A 174 21.97 9.44 21.93
CA SER A 174 22.70 10.70 21.77
C SER A 174 22.47 11.37 20.41
N ASN A 175 21.81 10.72 19.46
CA ASN A 175 21.59 11.24 18.11
C ASN A 175 20.35 10.60 17.49
N VAL A 176 19.25 11.36 17.44
CA VAL A 176 18.01 10.96 16.78
C VAL A 176 17.50 12.11 15.94
N LYS A 177 17.31 11.86 14.65
CA LYS A 177 16.64 12.79 13.74
C LYS A 177 15.52 12.11 12.99
N VAL A 178 14.30 12.59 13.16
CA VAL A 178 13.08 12.05 12.57
C VAL A 178 12.30 13.18 11.89
N ASP A 179 11.90 12.95 10.65
CA ASP A 179 11.04 13.85 9.88
C ASP A 179 9.83 13.06 9.35
N ILE A 180 8.63 13.51 9.68
CA ILE A 180 7.36 12.96 9.21
C ILE A 180 6.61 14.07 8.49
N LYS A 181 6.14 13.79 7.28
CA LYS A 181 5.28 14.69 6.51
C LYS A 181 4.10 13.92 5.93
N ALA A 182 2.90 14.45 6.06
CA ALA A 182 1.72 13.90 5.44
C ALA A 182 0.84 15.01 4.83
N SER A 183 0.20 14.69 3.71
CA SER A 183 -0.80 15.54 3.08
C SER A 183 -2.04 14.72 2.77
N THR A 184 -3.21 15.28 3.05
CA THR A 184 -4.50 14.61 2.90
C THR A 184 -5.51 15.55 2.23
N PRO A 185 -6.62 15.02 1.66
CA PRO A 185 -7.68 15.87 1.12
C PRO A 185 -8.59 16.44 2.22
N PHE A 186 -8.42 16.06 3.49
CA PHE A 186 -9.28 16.47 4.58
C PHE A 186 -8.90 17.87 5.05
N ARG A 187 -9.86 18.81 5.00
CA ARG A 187 -9.61 20.24 5.31
C ARG A 187 -8.95 20.47 6.67
N GLN A 188 -9.28 19.66 7.67
CA GLN A 188 -8.74 19.78 9.03
C GLN A 188 -7.31 19.20 9.19
N LEU A 189 -6.85 18.36 8.24
CA LEU A 189 -5.57 17.66 8.28
C LEU A 189 -4.90 17.72 6.89
N ARG A 190 -4.95 18.87 6.24
CA ARG A 190 -4.47 19.01 4.85
C ARG A 190 -2.97 18.83 4.77
N GLU A 191 -2.26 19.38 5.75
CA GLU A 191 -0.82 19.29 5.90
C GLU A 191 -0.48 18.95 7.35
N PHE A 192 0.37 17.95 7.53
CA PHE A 192 0.93 17.56 8.80
C PHE A 192 2.44 17.41 8.63
N GLU A 193 3.22 18.08 9.48
CA GLU A 193 4.67 17.88 9.57
C GLU A 193 5.05 17.71 11.03
N PHE A 194 5.96 16.78 11.29
CA PHE A 194 6.54 16.57 12.60
C PHE A 194 8.05 16.34 12.43
N GLY A 195 8.85 17.05 13.20
CA GLY A 195 10.30 16.92 13.22
C GLY A 195 10.79 16.73 14.64
N LEU A 196 11.70 15.78 14.84
CA LEU A 196 12.47 15.59 16.06
C LEU A 196 13.94 15.64 15.69
N ASP A 197 14.70 16.50 16.36
CA ASP A 197 16.15 16.57 16.25
C ASP A 197 16.72 16.56 17.67
N HIS A 198 17.43 15.49 18.03
CA HIS A 198 17.97 15.28 19.36
C HIS A 198 19.46 14.95 19.24
N SER A 199 20.28 15.69 19.96
CA SER A 199 21.72 15.49 20.02
C SER A 199 22.21 15.64 21.46
N VAL A 200 23.11 14.74 21.86
CA VAL A 200 23.88 14.80 23.10
C VAL A 200 25.34 14.65 22.71
N ASP A 201 26.06 15.76 22.75
CA ASP A 201 27.51 15.78 22.59
C ASP A 201 28.13 16.39 23.85
N THR A 202 28.58 17.66 23.80
CA THR A 202 28.91 18.44 24.99
C THR A 202 27.65 18.97 25.68
N ASP A 203 26.66 19.35 24.87
CA ASP A 203 25.36 19.86 25.31
C ASP A 203 24.24 18.88 24.94
N LEU A 204 23.19 18.88 25.75
CA LEU A 204 21.89 18.32 25.39
C LEU A 204 21.16 19.34 24.53
N ILE A 205 20.81 18.98 23.29
CA ILE A 205 19.95 19.80 22.42
C ILE A 205 18.83 18.92 21.88
N THR A 206 17.59 19.32 22.14
CA THR A 206 16.40 18.67 21.58
C THR A 206 15.49 19.72 20.96
N SER A 207 15.12 19.52 19.69
CA SER A 207 14.14 20.33 18.98
C SER A 207 13.00 19.44 18.51
N VAL A 208 11.77 19.80 18.88
CA VAL A 208 10.54 19.18 18.40
C VAL A 208 9.78 20.25 17.62
N THR A 209 9.51 19.97 16.35
CA THR A 209 8.71 20.83 15.48
C THR A 209 7.43 20.11 15.08
N GLY A 210 6.35 20.86 15.00
CA GLY A 210 5.05 20.38 14.54
C GLY A 210 4.41 21.42 13.65
N LYS A 211 3.72 20.96 12.61
CA LYS A 211 2.87 21.78 11.75
C LYS A 211 1.57 21.04 11.48
N LEU A 212 0.45 21.74 11.63
CA LEU A 212 -0.87 21.29 11.26
C LEU A 212 -1.57 22.40 10.47
N ASN A 213 -1.68 22.22 9.16
CA ASN A 213 -2.13 23.26 8.24
C ASN A 213 -1.27 24.54 8.37
N GLU A 214 -1.87 25.64 8.81
CA GLU A 214 -1.20 26.93 9.04
C GLU A 214 -0.57 27.03 10.44
N ASP A 215 -0.98 26.15 11.36
CA ASP A 215 -0.50 26.20 12.73
C ASP A 215 0.86 25.51 12.86
N THR A 216 1.77 26.14 13.60
CA THR A 216 3.10 25.61 13.88
C THR A 216 3.43 25.66 15.36
N ALA A 217 4.28 24.74 15.79
CA ALA A 217 4.88 24.73 17.12
C ALA A 217 6.34 24.27 17.02
N GLU A 218 7.22 24.90 17.78
CA GLU A 218 8.61 24.52 17.96
C GLU A 218 8.92 24.54 19.45
N LEU A 219 9.36 23.41 19.99
CA LEU A 219 9.85 23.26 21.35
C LEU A 219 11.35 22.95 21.28
N LYS A 220 12.17 23.82 21.85
CA LYS A 220 13.60 23.63 22.01
C LYS A 220 13.93 23.43 23.48
N ILE A 221 14.66 22.36 23.78
CA ILE A 221 15.21 22.07 25.10
C ILE A 221 16.73 22.06 24.93
N SER A 222 17.44 22.85 25.71
CA SER A 222 18.89 22.79 25.79
C SER A 222 19.34 22.55 27.22
N GLY A 223 20.48 21.89 27.40
CA GLY A 223 21.13 21.76 28.69
C GLY A 223 22.63 21.66 28.53
N ASP A 224 23.36 22.40 29.34
CA ASP A 224 24.82 22.43 29.36
C ASP A 224 25.33 22.29 30.81
N ASN A 225 26.49 21.66 30.97
CA ASN A 225 27.22 21.59 32.23
C ASN A 225 28.62 22.17 32.01
N ASN A 226 28.85 23.39 32.51
CA ASN A 226 30.14 24.07 32.39
C ASN A 226 31.07 23.79 33.58
N GLY A 227 30.71 22.85 34.46
CA GLY A 227 31.52 22.46 35.61
C GLY A 227 32.84 21.80 35.22
N ASP A 228 33.82 21.88 36.11
CA ASP A 228 35.19 21.38 35.92
C ASP A 228 35.41 19.97 36.53
N GLY A 229 34.33 19.24 36.81
CA GLY A 229 34.34 17.91 37.44
C GLY A 229 34.37 17.93 38.98
N TYR A 230 34.65 19.08 39.59
CA TYR A 230 34.54 19.33 41.04
C TYR A 230 33.39 20.28 41.39
N SER A 231 32.93 21.07 40.42
CA SER A 231 31.74 21.92 40.47
C SER A 231 30.73 21.49 39.40
N ASN A 232 29.45 21.74 39.63
CA ASN A 232 28.39 21.54 38.64
C ASN A 232 27.74 22.89 38.34
N ASP A 233 28.02 23.43 37.16
CA ASP A 233 27.36 24.61 36.63
C ASP A 233 26.36 24.18 35.57
N LEU A 234 25.16 23.84 36.02
CA LEU A 234 24.09 23.34 35.18
C LEU A 234 23.20 24.48 34.70
N ARG A 235 23.03 24.57 33.39
CA ARG A 235 22.03 25.44 32.76
C ARG A 235 21.11 24.61 31.90
N ALA A 236 19.81 24.83 32.04
CA ALA A 236 18.79 24.20 31.20
C ALA A 236 17.81 25.26 30.70
N THR A 237 17.50 25.22 29.41
CA THR A 237 16.50 26.10 28.80
C THR A 237 15.40 25.30 28.12
N LEU A 238 14.17 25.78 28.24
CA LEU A 238 13.01 25.30 27.52
C LEU A 238 12.36 26.49 26.81
N ASN A 239 12.31 26.45 25.48
CA ASN A 239 11.76 27.49 24.65
C ASN A 239 10.66 26.90 23.74
N LEU A 240 9.41 27.33 23.96
CA LEU A 240 8.27 26.98 23.13
C LEU A 240 7.83 28.20 22.32
N LYS A 241 7.72 28.03 21.01
CA LYS A 241 7.16 29.01 20.07
C LYS A 241 6.04 28.39 19.27
N THR A 242 4.87 29.00 19.21
CA THR A 242 3.71 28.45 18.47
C THR A 242 2.75 29.54 17.99
N THR A 243 1.95 29.21 16.96
CA THR A 243 0.87 30.07 16.45
C THR A 243 -0.41 29.99 17.27
N LEU A 244 -0.52 29.04 18.20
CA LEU A 244 -1.71 28.87 19.04
C LEU A 244 -1.98 30.15 19.85
N ARG A 245 -3.25 30.54 19.94
CA ARG A 245 -3.62 31.82 20.57
C ARG A 245 -3.37 31.84 22.08
N THR A 246 -3.45 30.69 22.74
CA THR A 246 -3.40 30.58 24.21
C THR A 246 -1.99 30.75 24.76
N VAL A 247 -0.98 30.27 24.04
CA VAL A 247 0.44 30.37 24.39
C VAL A 247 1.16 30.60 23.08
N ARG A 248 1.88 31.71 22.92
CA ARG A 248 2.64 31.99 21.69
C ARG A 248 4.12 31.76 21.89
N ASP A 249 4.63 32.28 22.98
CA ASP A 249 6.04 32.19 23.36
C ASP A 249 6.10 31.87 24.86
N LEU A 250 6.85 30.83 25.21
CA LEU A 250 7.15 30.45 26.59
C LEU A 250 8.64 30.13 26.66
N SER A 251 9.34 30.77 27.58
CA SER A 251 10.75 30.52 27.85
C SER A 251 10.93 30.27 29.34
N ILE A 252 11.54 29.15 29.69
CA ILE A 252 11.87 28.75 31.06
C ILE A 252 13.37 28.48 31.09
N GLU A 253 14.06 29.09 32.05
CA GLU A 253 15.49 28.89 32.29
C GLU A 253 15.69 28.42 33.73
N LEU A 254 16.50 27.37 33.88
CA LEU A 254 16.92 26.82 35.17
C LEU A 254 18.44 26.87 35.22
N THR A 255 18.96 27.46 36.29
CA THR A 255 20.40 27.55 36.54
C THR A 255 20.70 27.02 37.93
N HIS A 256 21.66 26.11 38.03
CA HIS A 256 22.22 25.63 39.29
C HIS A 256 23.73 25.81 39.24
N ASN A 257 24.28 26.47 40.26
CA ASN A 257 25.70 26.68 40.43
C ASN A 257 26.09 26.06 41.78
N ASP A 258 27.03 25.13 41.74
CA ASP A 258 27.56 24.45 42.92
C ASP A 258 28.89 25.11 43.29
N ASP A 259 28.90 25.87 44.38
CA ASP A 259 30.09 26.58 44.86
C ASP A 259 31.02 25.60 45.62
N PRO A 260 32.22 25.29 45.11
CA PRO A 260 33.13 24.38 45.78
C PRO A 260 33.70 25.06 47.04
N ARG A 261 33.26 24.59 48.21
CA ARG A 261 33.90 24.93 49.49
C ARG A 261 35.20 24.17 49.71
#